data_AF-A0A1R0L589-F1
#
_entry.id   AF-A0A1R0L589-F1
#
_cell.length_a   1.000
_cell.length_b   1.000
_cell.length_c   1.000
_cell.angle_alpha   90.00
_cell.angle_beta   90.00
_cell.angle_gamma   90.00
#
_symmetry.space_group_name_H-M   'P 1'
#
loop_
_entity.id
_entity.type
_entity.pdbx_description
1 polymer ?
#
loop_
_entity_poly.entity_id
_entity_poly.type
_entity_poly.pdbx_seq_one_letter_code
_entity_poly.pdbx_strand_id
1 'polypeptide(L)'
;MELTPDEAALAVERHDCPNCDAPVGSACRTRGGKTASKYHTPRFLLVPALREELEVPVPADRGPGRAWKQGPALAAVPAPRTERPVRIGYARTSTARQELASQIEALRRAECHKIFQEQISTRVKVRPELEKALTLAHQFKEAAPETPVIFTVHELKRLARNAAELMTLSADLQAGGIQLELLTGPLTGVYDPNGMGAMFFAVLAVAGQIERNYIREKTLEGQAVAASKGNHGGRPKVIDDDMLTFAVALKDKGVPVPEIAKKLTIKTGKNAGTSPSVASLYRALAEAEQAAADGLPLRPKPVRILRPEDPLTPEETDLRERPQAQPHPNAEGATRG
;
A
#
# COMPACT_ATOMS: atom_id res chain seq x y z
N MET A 1 7.84 -25.62 -21.07
CA MET A 1 7.14 -25.04 -22.24
C MET A 1 7.39 -26.05 -23.33
N GLU A 2 6.38 -26.81 -23.76
CA GLU A 2 6.56 -27.84 -24.79
C GLU A 2 6.88 -27.13 -26.10
N LEU A 3 8.14 -27.20 -26.53
CA LEU A 3 8.61 -26.62 -27.78
C LEU A 3 8.14 -27.53 -28.92
N THR A 4 7.70 -26.94 -30.02
CA THR A 4 7.49 -27.71 -31.24
C THR A 4 8.83 -28.26 -31.76
N PRO A 5 8.84 -29.36 -32.53
CA PRO A 5 10.06 -29.90 -33.14
C PRO A 5 10.92 -28.87 -33.88
N ASP A 6 10.27 -27.94 -34.60
CA ASP A 6 10.95 -26.90 -35.37
C ASP A 6 11.55 -25.82 -34.45
N GLU A 7 10.85 -25.41 -33.39
CA GLU A 7 11.37 -24.46 -32.41
C GLU A 7 12.56 -25.04 -31.64
N ALA A 8 12.49 -26.33 -31.28
CA ALA A 8 13.57 -27.02 -30.61
C ALA A 8 14.79 -27.18 -31.52
N ALA A 9 14.60 -27.54 -32.79
CA ALA A 9 15.67 -27.59 -33.79
C ALA A 9 16.33 -26.22 -33.98
N LEU A 10 15.53 -25.15 -34.10
CA LEU A 10 16.03 -23.78 -34.23
C LEU A 10 16.79 -23.31 -32.98
N ALA A 11 16.33 -23.68 -31.78
CA ALA A 11 17.00 -23.32 -30.53
C ALA A 11 18.40 -23.95 -30.45
N VAL A 12 18.52 -25.22 -30.84
CA VAL A 12 19.77 -25.99 -30.85
C VAL A 12 20.73 -25.47 -31.92
N GLU A 13 20.24 -25.07 -33.09
CA GLU A 13 21.05 -24.55 -34.19
C GLU A 13 21.58 -23.12 -33.97
N ARG A 14 21.18 -22.41 -32.91
CA ARG A 14 21.74 -21.09 -32.54
C ARG A 14 23.19 -21.15 -32.05
N HIS A 15 23.74 -22.36 -31.89
CA HIS A 15 25.09 -22.58 -31.39
C HIS A 15 25.90 -23.44 -32.35
N ASP A 16 27.20 -23.17 -32.46
CA ASP A 16 28.14 -24.03 -33.18
C ASP A 16 28.15 -25.43 -32.55
N CYS A 17 28.32 -26.47 -33.37
CA CYS A 17 28.40 -27.82 -32.83
C CYS A 17 29.79 -28.09 -32.26
N PRO A 18 29.95 -28.38 -30.96
CA PRO A 18 31.27 -28.60 -30.35
C PRO A 18 31.91 -29.96 -30.73
N ASN A 19 31.21 -30.81 -31.49
CA ASN A 19 31.67 -32.16 -31.83
C ASN A 19 31.92 -32.37 -33.33
N CYS A 20 31.25 -31.62 -34.20
CA CYS A 20 31.42 -31.74 -35.66
C CYS A 20 31.73 -30.39 -36.33
N ASP A 21 31.98 -29.34 -35.55
CA ASP A 21 32.33 -27.98 -35.97
C ASP A 21 31.35 -27.35 -36.98
N ALA A 22 30.11 -27.87 -37.02
CA ALA A 22 29.06 -27.32 -37.86
C ALA A 22 28.70 -25.91 -37.37
N PRO A 23 28.78 -24.87 -38.23
CA PRO A 23 28.51 -23.49 -37.83
C PRO A 23 27.04 -23.28 -37.43
N VAL A 24 26.77 -22.20 -36.72
CA VAL A 24 25.42 -21.71 -36.39
C VAL A 24 24.48 -21.74 -37.59
N GLY A 25 23.26 -22.21 -37.36
CA GLY A 25 22.21 -22.40 -38.37
C GLY A 25 22.36 -23.69 -39.19
N SER A 26 23.46 -24.44 -39.06
CA SER A 26 23.67 -25.66 -39.84
C SER A 26 23.41 -26.94 -39.06
N ALA A 27 22.81 -27.94 -39.72
CA ALA A 27 22.57 -29.26 -39.15
C ALA A 27 23.90 -30.00 -38.89
N CYS A 28 23.91 -30.86 -37.86
CA CYS A 28 25.09 -31.64 -37.50
C CYS A 28 25.55 -32.56 -38.64
N ARG A 29 26.86 -32.81 -38.72
CA ARG A 29 27.47 -33.64 -39.77
C ARG A 29 28.07 -34.92 -39.20
N THR A 30 27.87 -36.01 -39.93
CA THR A 30 28.58 -37.28 -39.69
C THR A 30 30.07 -37.15 -40.06
N ARG A 31 30.91 -38.11 -39.63
CA ARG A 31 32.34 -38.17 -39.98
C ARG A 31 32.59 -38.14 -41.50
N GLY A 32 31.64 -38.61 -42.31
CA GLY A 32 31.70 -38.57 -43.78
C GLY A 32 31.15 -37.28 -44.42
N GLY A 33 30.89 -36.22 -43.64
CA GLY A 33 30.45 -34.91 -44.12
C GLY A 33 28.97 -34.80 -44.50
N LYS A 34 28.20 -35.90 -44.37
CA LYS A 34 26.74 -35.92 -44.64
C LYS A 34 25.94 -35.45 -43.43
N THR A 35 24.77 -34.84 -43.66
CA THR A 35 23.84 -34.43 -42.59
C THR A 35 23.43 -35.63 -41.73
N ALA A 36 23.52 -35.47 -40.41
CA ALA A 36 23.14 -36.49 -39.46
C ALA A 36 21.61 -36.67 -39.41
N SER A 37 21.14 -37.89 -39.16
CA SER A 37 19.71 -38.21 -39.01
C SER A 37 19.10 -37.73 -37.70
N LYS A 38 19.93 -37.46 -36.69
CA LYS A 38 19.57 -36.90 -35.39
C LYS A 38 20.50 -35.71 -35.10
N TYR A 39 19.99 -34.66 -34.47
CA TYR A 39 20.85 -33.62 -33.89
C TYR A 39 21.71 -34.26 -32.80
N HIS A 40 23.01 -34.01 -32.82
CA HIS A 40 23.89 -34.55 -31.78
C HIS A 40 23.61 -33.86 -30.43
N THR A 41 23.52 -34.68 -29.37
CA THR A 41 23.36 -34.33 -27.95
C THR A 41 24.16 -33.11 -27.46
N PRO A 42 25.39 -32.83 -27.92
CA PRO A 42 26.18 -31.73 -27.37
C PRO A 42 25.57 -30.33 -27.51
N ARG A 43 24.79 -30.05 -28.56
CA ARG A 43 24.13 -28.74 -28.68
C ARG A 43 22.94 -28.59 -27.73
N PHE A 44 22.30 -29.69 -27.32
CA PHE A 44 21.25 -29.68 -26.30
C PHE A 44 21.78 -29.24 -24.94
N LEU A 45 23.03 -29.61 -24.62
CA LEU A 45 23.68 -29.19 -23.37
C LEU A 45 23.85 -27.66 -23.26
N LEU A 46 23.84 -26.95 -24.39
CA LEU A 46 23.96 -25.49 -24.48
C LEU A 46 22.61 -24.77 -24.32
N VAL A 47 21.48 -25.49 -24.44
CA VAL A 47 20.13 -24.95 -24.28
C VAL A 47 19.56 -25.44 -22.94
N PRO A 48 19.48 -24.60 -21.90
CA PRO A 48 19.08 -25.04 -20.55
C PRO A 48 17.74 -25.79 -20.49
N ALA A 49 16.77 -25.40 -21.33
CA ALA A 49 15.45 -26.02 -21.39
C ALA A 49 15.43 -27.41 -22.03
N LEU A 50 16.45 -27.77 -22.83
CA LEU A 50 16.51 -29.02 -23.58
C LEU A 50 17.65 -29.94 -23.11
N ARG A 51 18.38 -29.56 -22.05
CA ARG A 51 19.55 -30.30 -21.55
C ARG A 51 19.22 -31.76 -21.18
N GLU A 52 18.00 -32.01 -20.71
CA GLU A 52 17.52 -33.34 -20.30
C GLU A 52 16.83 -34.11 -21.43
N GLU A 53 16.54 -33.45 -22.55
CA GLU A 53 15.90 -34.04 -23.72
C GLU A 53 16.96 -34.54 -24.71
N LEU A 54 17.11 -35.86 -24.81
CA LEU A 54 18.16 -36.48 -25.61
C LEU A 54 17.82 -36.62 -27.10
N GLU A 55 16.56 -36.38 -27.50
CA GLU A 55 16.09 -36.61 -28.87
C GLU A 55 15.10 -35.53 -29.34
N VAL A 56 15.60 -34.50 -30.03
CA VAL A 56 14.73 -33.65 -30.87
C VAL A 56 14.74 -34.18 -32.30
N PRO A 57 13.56 -34.51 -32.86
CA PRO A 57 13.44 -35.01 -34.22
C PRO A 57 13.90 -33.94 -35.21
N VAL A 58 14.67 -34.36 -36.22
CA VAL A 58 15.17 -33.46 -37.25
C VAL A 58 14.01 -33.06 -38.17
N PRO A 59 13.80 -31.75 -38.42
CA PRO A 59 12.81 -31.29 -39.39
C PRO A 59 12.98 -31.99 -40.74
N ALA A 60 11.86 -32.30 -41.40
CA ALA A 60 11.85 -33.14 -42.61
C ALA A 60 12.70 -32.56 -43.78
N ASP A 61 12.91 -31.24 -43.79
CA ASP A 61 13.72 -30.50 -44.76
C ASP A 61 15.22 -30.47 -44.42
N ARG A 62 15.63 -31.09 -43.31
CA ARG A 62 17.02 -31.16 -42.80
C ARG A 62 17.56 -32.59 -42.68
N GLY A 63 16.85 -33.58 -43.24
CA GLY A 63 17.24 -34.99 -43.19
C GLY A 63 18.43 -35.40 -44.09
N PRO A 64 18.98 -36.62 -43.88
CA PRO A 64 20.09 -37.14 -44.66
C PRO A 64 19.75 -37.26 -46.16
N GLY A 65 20.72 -36.90 -47.03
CA GLY A 65 20.56 -36.95 -48.49
C GLY A 65 19.97 -35.68 -49.12
N ARG A 66 19.58 -34.69 -48.32
CA ARG A 66 19.14 -33.36 -48.80
C ARG A 66 20.30 -32.36 -48.72
N ALA A 67 20.38 -31.47 -49.71
CA ALA A 67 21.26 -30.31 -49.64
C ALA A 67 20.73 -29.35 -48.57
N TRP A 68 21.54 -29.06 -47.55
CA TRP A 68 21.18 -28.13 -46.49
C TRP A 68 20.99 -26.71 -47.07
N LYS A 69 19.97 -26.00 -46.58
CA LYS A 69 19.73 -24.59 -46.85
C LYS A 69 19.64 -23.85 -45.53
N GLN A 70 20.29 -22.69 -45.46
CA GLN A 70 20.20 -21.81 -44.29
C GLN A 70 18.75 -21.37 -44.11
N GLY A 71 18.20 -21.60 -42.92
CA GLY A 71 16.91 -21.04 -42.53
C GLY A 71 16.96 -19.51 -42.43
N PRO A 72 15.82 -18.83 -42.25
CA PRO A 72 15.80 -17.39 -42.05
C PRO A 72 16.69 -17.02 -40.85
N ALA A 73 17.49 -15.96 -40.99
CA ALA A 73 18.34 -15.48 -39.91
C ALA A 73 17.47 -15.19 -38.68
N LEU A 74 17.64 -16.00 -37.63
CA LEU A 74 16.97 -15.77 -36.36
C LEU A 74 17.46 -14.44 -35.81
N ALA A 75 16.53 -13.59 -35.37
CA ALA A 75 16.87 -12.34 -34.70
C ALA A 75 17.84 -12.65 -33.56
N ALA A 76 19.05 -12.10 -33.63
CA ALA A 76 20.03 -12.24 -32.58
C ALA A 76 19.39 -11.74 -31.27
N VAL A 77 19.38 -12.59 -30.24
CA VAL A 77 19.13 -12.11 -28.88
C VAL A 77 20.24 -11.09 -28.63
N PRO A 78 19.91 -9.80 -28.42
CA PRO A 78 20.95 -8.79 -28.25
C PRO A 78 21.83 -9.24 -27.08
N ALA A 79 23.14 -9.34 -27.34
CA ALA A 79 24.11 -9.56 -26.29
C ALA A 79 23.90 -8.50 -25.20
N PRO A 80 24.07 -8.83 -23.90
CA PRO A 80 23.99 -7.84 -22.83
C PRO A 80 25.01 -6.73 -23.15
N ARG A 81 24.51 -5.56 -23.52
CA ARG A 81 25.36 -4.45 -23.93
C ARG A 81 26.09 -3.91 -22.71
N THR A 82 27.41 -3.86 -22.83
CA THR A 82 28.35 -3.31 -21.86
C THR A 82 28.33 -1.77 -21.88
N GLU A 83 27.15 -1.15 -21.88
CA GLU A 83 27.06 0.29 -21.66
C GLU A 83 27.17 0.55 -20.16
N ARG A 84 28.07 1.46 -19.76
CA ARG A 84 28.22 1.82 -18.35
C ARG A 84 26.87 2.31 -17.81
N PRO A 85 26.39 1.77 -16.68
CA PRO A 85 25.13 2.21 -16.10
C PRO A 85 25.21 3.68 -15.67
N VAL A 86 24.15 4.44 -15.90
CA VAL A 86 24.02 5.80 -15.40
C VAL A 86 23.63 5.73 -13.93
N ARG A 87 24.58 6.06 -13.04
CA ARG A 87 24.37 6.10 -11.59
C ARG A 87 24.01 7.50 -11.10
N ILE A 88 22.89 7.64 -10.41
CA ILE A 88 22.44 8.88 -9.77
C ILE A 88 22.42 8.67 -8.26
N GLY A 89 23.26 9.42 -7.56
CA GLY A 89 23.41 9.34 -6.12
C GLY A 89 22.49 10.30 -5.38
N TYR A 90 21.94 9.85 -4.24
CA TYR A 90 21.18 10.72 -3.35
C TYR A 90 21.60 10.54 -1.88
N ALA A 91 21.86 11.67 -1.20
CA ALA A 91 22.31 11.74 0.19
C ALA A 91 21.42 12.67 1.03
N ARG A 92 21.17 12.29 2.29
CA ARG A 92 20.34 13.08 3.23
C ARG A 92 20.89 13.05 4.65
N THR A 93 20.87 14.20 5.33
CA THR A 93 21.03 14.27 6.80
C THR A 93 20.02 15.24 7.41
N SER A 94 19.64 15.01 8.68
CA SER A 94 18.78 15.93 9.43
C SER A 94 19.55 17.06 10.11
N THR A 95 20.82 16.86 10.47
CA THR A 95 21.56 17.80 11.36
C THR A 95 23.09 17.73 11.25
N ALA A 96 23.69 16.57 10.94
CA ALA A 96 25.13 16.38 11.04
C ALA A 96 25.86 16.55 9.70
N ARG A 97 26.63 17.65 9.54
CA ARG A 97 27.44 17.89 8.32
C ARG A 97 28.49 16.80 8.07
N GLN A 98 29.05 16.21 9.12
CA GLN A 98 30.05 15.14 9.02
C GLN A 98 29.45 13.85 8.45
N GLU A 99 28.20 13.53 8.81
CA GLU A 99 27.47 12.38 8.28
C GLU A 99 27.17 12.56 6.77
N LEU A 100 26.85 13.78 6.34
CA LEU A 100 26.60 14.07 4.94
C LEU A 100 27.86 13.89 4.09
N ALA A 101 29.01 14.36 4.58
CA ALA A 101 30.29 14.20 3.88
C ALA A 101 30.63 12.72 3.66
N SER A 102 30.45 11.88 4.69
CA SER A 102 30.68 10.43 4.59
C SER A 102 29.76 9.75 3.55
N GLN A 103 28.49 10.15 3.49
CA GLN A 103 27.55 9.65 2.46
C GLN A 103 28.00 10.05 1.05
N ILE A 104 28.40 11.32 0.86
CA ILE A 104 28.87 11.82 -0.44
C ILE A 104 30.13 11.08 -0.89
N GLU A 105 31.07 10.83 0.01
CA GLU A 105 32.26 10.03 -0.30
C GLU A 105 31.91 8.61 -0.72
N ALA A 106 30.98 7.96 -0.03
CA ALA A 106 30.50 6.63 -0.42
C ALA A 106 29.86 6.63 -1.82
N LEU A 107 29.02 7.64 -2.12
CA LEU A 107 28.40 7.80 -3.44
C LEU A 107 29.44 8.10 -4.55
N ARG A 108 30.48 8.87 -4.24
CA ARG A 108 31.60 9.11 -5.16
C ARG A 108 32.39 7.83 -5.44
N ARG A 109 32.64 7.01 -4.40
CA ARG A 109 33.30 5.69 -4.56
C ARG A 109 32.46 4.72 -5.38
N ALA A 110 31.13 4.87 -5.36
CA ALA A 110 30.22 4.14 -6.24
C ALA A 110 30.14 4.72 -7.67
N GLU A 111 30.95 5.72 -8.01
CA GLU A 111 30.99 6.33 -9.36
C GLU A 111 29.64 6.92 -9.80
N CYS A 112 28.89 7.53 -8.88
CA CYS A 112 27.68 8.26 -9.21
C CYS A 112 27.99 9.47 -10.11
N HIS A 113 27.33 9.56 -11.26
CA HIS A 113 27.51 10.63 -12.25
C HIS A 113 27.02 11.97 -11.72
N LYS A 114 25.86 11.95 -11.06
CA LYS A 114 25.28 13.11 -10.40
C LYS A 114 24.90 12.73 -8.98
N ILE A 115 25.30 13.55 -8.02
CA ILE A 115 24.95 13.37 -6.61
C ILE A 115 24.07 14.55 -6.19
N PHE A 116 22.89 14.22 -5.65
CA PHE A 116 21.98 15.14 -5.01
C PHE A 116 22.11 15.01 -3.50
N GLN A 117 22.12 16.15 -2.80
CA GLN A 117 22.31 16.18 -1.36
C GLN A 117 21.33 17.17 -0.73
N GLU A 118 20.72 16.76 0.37
CA GLU A 118 19.84 17.63 1.15
C GLU A 118 20.12 17.54 2.65
N GLN A 119 20.10 18.71 3.31
CA GLN A 119 20.13 18.84 4.76
C GLN A 119 18.75 19.28 5.23
N ILE A 120 17.86 18.32 5.43
CA ILE A 120 16.44 18.56 5.73
C ILE A 120 16.02 17.67 6.89
N SER A 121 15.30 18.24 7.86
CA SER A 121 14.69 17.49 8.95
C SER A 121 13.65 16.51 8.42
N THR A 122 13.57 15.31 8.99
CA THR A 122 12.55 14.31 8.65
C THR A 122 11.11 14.83 8.76
N ARG A 123 10.88 15.92 9.51
CA ARG A 123 9.56 16.56 9.65
C ARG A 123 9.10 17.35 8.41
N VAL A 124 10.02 17.79 7.54
CA VAL A 124 9.67 18.60 6.36
C VAL A 124 9.16 17.70 5.25
N LYS A 125 7.94 17.94 4.76
CA LYS A 125 7.28 17.07 3.78
C LYS A 125 7.92 17.08 2.39
N VAL A 126 8.30 18.27 1.92
CA VAL A 126 8.81 18.51 0.57
C VAL A 126 10.31 18.26 0.51
N ARG A 127 10.77 17.54 -0.51
CA ARG A 127 12.18 17.18 -0.72
C ARG A 127 12.61 17.55 -2.14
N PRO A 128 12.99 18.81 -2.36
CA PRO A 128 13.23 19.31 -3.72
C PRO A 128 14.44 18.63 -4.39
N GLU A 129 15.46 18.22 -3.63
CA GLU A 129 16.64 17.57 -4.20
C GLU A 129 16.38 16.09 -4.54
N LEU A 130 15.59 15.37 -3.73
CA LEU A 130 15.11 14.05 -4.12
C LEU A 130 14.25 14.09 -5.38
N GLU A 131 13.29 15.01 -5.46
CA GLU A 131 12.40 15.14 -6.62
C GLU A 131 13.19 15.42 -7.91
N LYS A 132 14.21 16.29 -7.83
CA LYS A 132 15.14 16.52 -8.95
C LYS A 132 15.93 15.26 -9.32
N ALA A 133 16.38 14.49 -8.33
CA ALA A 133 17.13 13.25 -8.56
C ALA A 133 16.29 12.20 -9.29
N LEU A 134 15.04 12.00 -8.85
CA LEU A 134 14.09 11.08 -9.48
C LEU A 134 13.73 11.55 -10.90
N THR A 135 13.43 12.84 -11.06
CA THR A 135 13.13 13.43 -12.37
C THR A 135 14.28 13.19 -13.36
N LEU A 136 15.52 13.41 -12.92
CA LEU A 136 16.69 13.16 -13.75
C LEU A 136 16.82 11.67 -14.11
N ALA A 137 16.56 10.77 -13.16
CA ALA A 137 16.61 9.32 -13.41
C ALA A 137 15.59 8.88 -14.46
N HIS A 138 14.35 9.36 -14.36
CA HIS A 138 13.31 9.10 -15.35
C HIS A 138 13.68 9.70 -16.71
N GLN A 139 14.19 10.93 -16.77
CA GLN A 139 14.63 11.55 -18.03
C GLN A 139 15.73 10.74 -18.74
N PHE A 140 16.72 10.23 -18.00
CA PHE A 140 17.75 9.37 -18.58
C PHE A 140 17.15 8.07 -19.12
N LYS A 141 16.20 7.49 -18.39
CA LYS A 141 15.55 6.25 -18.78
C LYS A 141 14.65 6.40 -20.00
N GLU A 142 13.96 7.54 -20.12
CA GLU A 142 13.17 7.89 -21.30
C GLU A 142 14.05 8.18 -22.52
N ALA A 143 15.15 8.91 -22.32
CA ALA A 143 16.08 9.25 -23.40
C ALA A 143 16.88 8.05 -23.93
N ALA A 144 17.22 7.10 -23.05
CA ALA A 144 17.96 5.89 -23.38
C ALA A 144 17.35 4.66 -22.67
N PRO A 145 16.26 4.08 -23.22
CA PRO A 145 15.56 2.94 -22.61
C PRO A 145 16.45 1.71 -22.40
N GLU A 146 17.41 1.52 -23.29
CA GLU A 146 18.35 0.39 -23.29
C GLU A 146 19.48 0.54 -22.26
N THR A 147 19.77 1.76 -21.80
CA THR A 147 20.84 2.00 -20.83
C THR A 147 20.33 1.77 -19.40
N PRO A 148 21.02 0.96 -18.57
CA PRO A 148 20.64 0.77 -17.18
C PRO A 148 20.84 2.06 -16.38
N VAL A 149 19.76 2.55 -15.76
CA VAL A 149 19.79 3.67 -14.82
C VAL A 149 19.71 3.10 -13.40
N ILE A 150 20.65 3.49 -12.55
CA ILE A 150 20.75 3.04 -11.17
C ILE A 150 20.61 4.25 -10.25
N PHE A 151 19.62 4.19 -9.36
CA PHE A 151 19.42 5.14 -8.29
C PHE A 151 20.14 4.64 -7.03
N THR A 152 21.23 5.31 -6.67
CA THR A 152 22.14 4.88 -5.60
C THR A 152 21.92 5.70 -4.34
N VAL A 153 21.69 5.03 -3.22
CA VAL A 153 21.60 5.65 -1.90
C VAL A 153 22.50 4.95 -0.90
N HIS A 154 22.96 5.68 0.10
CA HIS A 154 23.85 5.10 1.11
C HIS A 154 23.16 3.97 1.89
N GLU A 155 21.91 4.18 2.31
CA GLU A 155 21.13 3.21 3.08
C GLU A 155 19.62 3.47 2.89
N LEU A 156 18.77 2.46 3.13
CA LEU A 156 17.32 2.54 2.95
C LEU A 156 16.66 3.70 3.74
N LYS A 157 17.12 3.96 4.97
CA LYS A 157 16.64 5.09 5.80
C LYS A 157 17.03 6.47 5.25
N ARG A 158 17.85 6.55 4.20
CA ARG A 158 18.15 7.81 3.50
C ARG A 158 17.12 8.09 2.42
N LEU A 159 16.65 7.04 1.75
CA LEU A 159 15.63 7.12 0.70
C LEU A 159 14.26 7.60 1.24
N ALA A 160 13.80 7.00 2.35
CA ALA A 160 12.48 7.25 2.91
C ALA A 160 12.52 7.58 4.42
N ARG A 161 11.46 8.20 4.94
CA ARG A 161 11.28 8.52 6.38
C ARG A 161 10.42 7.51 7.11
N ASN A 162 9.50 6.89 6.39
CA ASN A 162 8.58 5.89 6.88
C ASN A 162 8.31 4.89 5.75
N ALA A 163 7.63 3.80 6.07
CA ALA A 163 7.35 2.78 5.07
C ALA A 163 6.43 3.29 3.96
N ALA A 164 5.45 4.16 4.25
CA ALA A 164 4.55 4.71 3.21
C ALA A 164 5.29 5.47 2.11
N GLU A 165 6.25 6.30 2.50
CA GLU A 165 7.13 6.99 1.57
C GLU A 165 8.05 6.01 0.84
N LEU A 166 8.57 4.99 1.54
CA LEU A 166 9.39 3.96 0.93
C LEU A 166 8.63 3.18 -0.16
N MET A 167 7.40 2.77 0.11
CA MET A 167 6.52 2.09 -0.85
C MET A 167 6.31 2.93 -2.10
N THR A 168 6.01 4.22 -1.91
CA THR A 168 5.71 5.14 -3.01
C THR A 168 6.92 5.31 -3.90
N LEU A 169 8.11 5.50 -3.29
CA LEU A 169 9.36 5.63 -4.03
C LEU A 169 9.78 4.33 -4.70
N SER A 170 9.63 3.18 -4.03
CA SER A 170 9.96 1.89 -4.65
C SER A 170 9.04 1.59 -5.84
N ALA A 171 7.74 1.92 -5.73
CA ALA A 171 6.80 1.74 -6.82
C ALA A 171 7.11 2.68 -8.00
N ASP A 172 7.49 3.93 -7.73
CA ASP A 172 7.90 4.88 -8.76
C ASP A 172 9.16 4.40 -9.52
N LEU A 173 10.19 3.98 -8.79
CA LEU A 173 11.41 3.42 -9.38
C LEU A 173 11.12 2.15 -10.18
N GLN A 174 10.26 1.27 -9.66
CA GLN A 174 9.85 0.05 -10.37
C GLN A 174 9.09 0.37 -11.66
N ALA A 175 8.15 1.31 -11.62
CA ALA A 175 7.37 1.72 -12.80
C ALA A 175 8.26 2.36 -13.87
N GLY A 176 9.29 3.12 -13.46
CA GLY A 176 10.31 3.65 -14.36
C GLY A 176 11.31 2.62 -14.86
N GLY A 177 11.34 1.39 -14.35
CA GLY A 177 12.38 0.42 -14.66
C GLY A 177 13.78 0.88 -14.22
N ILE A 178 13.84 1.66 -13.15
CA ILE A 178 15.08 2.21 -12.57
C ILE A 178 15.55 1.25 -11.47
N GLN A 179 16.82 0.88 -11.51
CA GLN A 179 17.42 -0.01 -10.50
C GLN A 179 17.69 0.77 -9.21
N LEU A 180 17.58 0.10 -8.06
CA LEU A 180 17.89 0.69 -6.76
C LEU A 180 19.18 0.08 -6.21
N GLU A 181 20.17 0.90 -5.86
CA GLU A 181 21.42 0.46 -5.24
C GLU A 181 21.53 0.98 -3.80
N LEU A 182 21.77 0.06 -2.87
CA LEU A 182 22.01 0.33 -1.45
C LEU A 182 23.48 0.04 -1.16
N LEU A 183 24.24 1.06 -0.74
CA LEU A 183 25.69 0.92 -0.50
C LEU A 183 26.03 0.28 0.85
N THR A 184 25.12 0.37 1.82
CA THR A 184 25.35 -0.10 3.19
C THR A 184 24.08 -0.65 3.82
N GLY A 185 24.26 -1.40 4.91
CA GLY A 185 23.19 -2.02 5.69
C GLY A 185 22.94 -3.49 5.31
N PRO A 186 21.94 -4.13 5.93
CA PRO A 186 21.67 -5.56 5.73
C PRO A 186 21.16 -5.88 4.31
N LEU A 187 20.65 -4.88 3.60
CA LEU A 187 20.10 -4.98 2.25
C LEU A 187 21.07 -4.37 1.22
N THR A 188 22.37 -4.48 1.45
CA THR A 188 23.38 -3.92 0.52
C THR A 188 23.32 -4.68 -0.82
N GLY A 189 23.30 -3.96 -1.93
CA GLY A 189 23.26 -4.54 -3.27
C GLY A 189 22.55 -3.66 -4.31
N VAL A 190 22.55 -4.13 -5.56
CA VAL A 190 21.82 -3.53 -6.68
C VAL A 190 20.58 -4.37 -6.97
N TYR A 191 19.42 -3.74 -7.01
CA TYR A 191 18.13 -4.36 -7.22
C TYR A 191 17.52 -3.89 -8.54
N ASP A 192 17.48 -4.79 -9.52
CA ASP A 192 16.83 -4.55 -10.80
C ASP A 192 15.33 -4.92 -10.75
N PRO A 193 14.40 -3.97 -10.95
CA PRO A 193 12.96 -4.24 -10.93
C PRO A 193 12.48 -5.21 -12.03
N ASN A 194 13.24 -5.39 -13.12
CA ASN A 194 12.90 -6.31 -14.21
C ASN A 194 13.67 -7.64 -14.16
N GLY A 195 14.61 -7.77 -13.22
CA GLY A 195 15.47 -8.94 -13.06
C GLY A 195 15.28 -9.63 -11.70
N MET A 196 16.36 -10.16 -11.14
CA MET A 196 16.35 -10.80 -9.81
C MET A 196 15.95 -9.84 -8.68
N GLY A 197 16.12 -8.53 -8.86
CA GLY A 197 15.69 -7.52 -7.89
C GLY A 197 14.19 -7.30 -7.83
N ALA A 198 13.39 -7.81 -8.79
CA ALA A 198 11.94 -7.66 -8.81
C ALA A 198 11.29 -8.16 -7.50
N MET A 199 11.84 -9.24 -6.93
CA MET A 199 11.39 -9.77 -5.64
C MET A 199 11.54 -8.76 -4.50
N PHE A 200 12.62 -7.97 -4.51
CA PHE A 200 12.86 -6.93 -3.50
C PHE A 200 11.78 -5.86 -3.55
N PHE A 201 11.44 -5.37 -4.76
CA PHE A 201 10.37 -4.41 -4.95
C PHE A 201 9.00 -4.99 -4.57
N ALA A 202 8.73 -6.25 -4.90
CA ALA A 202 7.49 -6.93 -4.52
C ALA A 202 7.34 -7.05 -2.99
N VAL A 203 8.42 -7.41 -2.28
CA VAL A 203 8.43 -7.50 -0.81
C VAL A 203 8.16 -6.13 -0.18
N LEU A 204 8.78 -5.05 -0.70
CA LEU A 204 8.52 -3.69 -0.23
C LEU A 204 7.06 -3.26 -0.46
N ALA A 205 6.47 -3.62 -1.60
CA ALA A 205 5.08 -3.36 -1.91
C ALA A 205 4.13 -4.09 -0.94
N VAL A 206 4.40 -5.37 -0.63
CA VAL A 206 3.59 -6.18 0.30
C VAL A 206 3.72 -5.68 1.72
N ALA A 207 4.94 -5.45 2.22
CA ALA A 207 5.17 -4.88 3.55
C ALA A 207 4.40 -3.56 3.73
N GLY A 208 4.37 -2.79 2.65
CA GLY A 208 3.58 -1.59 2.57
C GLY A 208 2.08 -1.76 2.78
N GLN A 209 1.48 -2.73 2.08
CA GLN A 209 0.06 -3.01 2.23
C GLN A 209 -0.28 -3.51 3.64
N ILE A 210 0.61 -4.32 4.24
CA ILE A 210 0.45 -4.82 5.62
C ILE A 210 0.43 -3.64 6.61
N GLU A 211 1.37 -2.71 6.51
CA GLU A 211 1.42 -1.57 7.43
C GLU A 211 0.20 -0.66 7.30
N ARG A 212 -0.29 -0.42 6.07
CA ARG A 212 -1.53 0.33 5.84
C ARG A 212 -2.73 -0.33 6.50
N ASN A 213 -2.86 -1.66 6.35
CA ASN A 213 -3.94 -2.42 6.98
C ASN A 213 -3.83 -2.38 8.51
N TYR A 214 -2.62 -2.54 9.06
CA TYR A 214 -2.36 -2.48 10.49
C TYR A 214 -2.75 -1.13 11.11
N ILE A 215 -2.37 -0.01 10.47
CA ILE A 215 -2.75 1.34 10.94
C ILE A 215 -4.27 1.50 10.92
N ARG A 216 -4.95 1.00 9.89
CA ARG A 216 -6.42 1.05 9.79
C ARG A 216 -7.07 0.25 10.92
N GLU A 217 -6.62 -0.98 11.16
CA GLU A 217 -7.13 -1.84 12.24
C GLU A 217 -6.97 -1.17 13.60
N LYS A 218 -5.76 -0.69 13.92
CA LYS A 218 -5.48 0.02 15.18
C LYS A 218 -6.32 1.29 15.35
N THR A 219 -6.60 2.00 14.26
CA THR A 219 -7.46 3.19 14.29
C THR A 219 -8.90 2.80 14.61
N LEU A 220 -9.43 1.73 14.02
CA LEU A 220 -10.78 1.22 14.29
C LEU A 220 -10.92 0.70 15.72
N GLU A 221 -9.91 -0.03 16.23
CA GLU A 221 -9.85 -0.45 17.63
C GLU A 221 -9.87 0.76 18.57
N GLY A 222 -9.06 1.79 18.29
CA GLY A 222 -9.03 3.02 19.07
C GLY A 222 -10.37 3.77 19.05
N GLN A 223 -11.05 3.80 17.90
CA GLN A 223 -12.39 4.38 17.76
C GLN A 223 -13.44 3.59 18.54
N ALA A 224 -13.38 2.26 18.53
CA ALA A 224 -14.29 1.41 19.31
C ALA A 224 -14.11 1.63 20.82
N VAL A 225 -12.87 1.73 21.30
CA VAL A 225 -12.56 2.04 22.69
C VAL A 225 -12.98 3.46 23.07
N ALA A 226 -12.86 4.43 22.17
CA ALA A 226 -13.36 5.78 22.41
C ALA A 226 -14.89 5.79 22.48
N ALA A 227 -15.56 5.09 21.56
CA ALA A 227 -17.01 4.96 21.54
C ALA A 227 -17.55 4.28 22.81
N SER A 228 -16.88 3.25 23.33
CA SER A 228 -17.27 2.61 24.60
C SER A 228 -17.14 3.53 25.81
N LYS A 229 -16.31 4.58 25.70
CA LYS A 229 -16.18 5.65 26.72
C LYS A 229 -17.13 6.84 26.46
N GLY A 230 -18.07 6.71 25.51
CA GLY A 230 -19.01 7.78 25.12
C GLY A 230 -18.42 8.82 24.16
N ASN A 231 -17.15 8.69 23.76
CA ASN A 231 -16.51 9.57 22.79
C ASN A 231 -16.77 9.05 21.38
N HIS A 232 -17.96 9.35 20.87
CA HIS A 232 -18.31 9.11 19.48
C HIS A 232 -17.67 10.21 18.61
N GLY A 233 -16.70 9.83 17.79
CA GLY A 233 -16.14 10.74 16.78
C GLY A 233 -17.22 11.19 15.78
N GLY A 234 -16.96 12.25 15.01
CA GLY A 234 -17.88 12.76 13.99
C GLY A 234 -18.09 14.27 14.08
N ARG A 235 -19.00 14.79 13.24
CA ARG A 235 -19.37 16.21 13.26
C ARG A 235 -20.26 16.49 14.49
N PRO A 236 -19.91 17.46 15.34
CA PRO A 236 -20.78 17.85 16.46
C PRO A 236 -22.19 18.20 16.00
N LYS A 237 -23.20 17.84 16.80
CA LYS A 237 -24.60 18.22 16.53
C LYS A 237 -24.72 19.74 16.51
N VAL A 238 -25.43 20.26 15.51
CA VAL A 238 -25.65 21.71 15.32
C VAL A 238 -26.80 22.23 16.18
N ILE A 239 -27.79 21.38 16.44
CA ILE A 239 -28.93 21.65 17.30
C ILE A 239 -28.66 20.93 18.61
N ASP A 240 -28.58 21.69 19.70
CA ASP A 240 -28.46 21.14 21.05
C ASP A 240 -29.84 20.76 21.61
N ASP A 241 -29.85 20.04 22.74
CA ASP A 241 -31.09 19.54 23.34
C ASP A 241 -32.00 20.69 23.82
N ASP A 242 -31.43 21.83 24.22
CA ASP A 242 -32.16 23.03 24.61
C ASP A 242 -32.91 23.65 23.41
N MET A 243 -32.20 23.81 22.28
CA MET A 243 -32.73 24.31 21.02
C MET A 243 -33.82 23.39 20.50
N LEU A 244 -33.64 22.07 20.63
CA LEU A 244 -34.64 21.08 20.25
C LEU A 244 -35.89 21.19 21.12
N THR A 245 -35.72 21.27 22.44
CA THR A 245 -36.84 21.43 23.39
C THR A 245 -37.62 22.72 23.11
N PHE A 246 -36.92 23.82 22.89
CA PHE A 246 -37.53 25.10 22.54
C PHE A 246 -38.24 25.05 21.18
N ALA A 247 -37.65 24.39 20.20
CA ALA A 247 -38.26 24.23 18.88
C ALA A 247 -39.55 23.40 18.93
N VAL A 248 -39.57 22.29 19.67
CA VAL A 248 -40.77 21.46 19.87
C VAL A 248 -41.87 22.29 20.55
N ALA A 249 -41.53 23.05 21.60
CA ALA A 249 -42.52 23.89 22.29
C ALA A 249 -43.13 24.98 21.39
N LEU A 250 -42.35 25.55 20.45
CA LEU A 250 -42.87 26.51 19.47
C LEU A 250 -43.69 25.84 18.36
N LYS A 251 -43.30 24.63 17.94
CA LYS A 251 -44.05 23.83 16.98
C LYS A 251 -45.42 23.45 17.54
N ASP A 252 -45.48 23.02 18.80
CA ASP A 252 -46.73 22.69 19.51
C ASP A 252 -47.68 23.90 19.62
N LYS A 253 -47.13 25.11 19.68
CA LYS A 253 -47.88 26.38 19.65
C LYS A 253 -48.29 26.82 18.24
N GLY A 254 -48.00 26.04 17.21
CA GLY A 254 -48.38 26.31 15.82
C GLY A 254 -47.46 27.28 15.06
N VAL A 255 -46.26 27.58 15.57
CA VAL A 255 -45.31 28.47 14.87
C VAL A 255 -44.68 27.72 13.68
N PRO A 256 -44.59 28.32 12.47
CA PRO A 256 -44.01 27.66 11.32
C PRO A 256 -42.49 27.46 11.48
N VAL A 257 -42.00 26.27 11.10
CA VAL A 257 -40.59 25.84 11.26
C VAL A 257 -39.55 26.82 10.69
N PRO A 258 -39.75 27.49 9.54
CA PRO A 258 -38.82 28.50 9.06
C PRO A 258 -38.65 29.71 9.99
N GLU A 259 -39.69 30.09 10.73
CA GLU A 259 -39.60 31.16 11.72
C GLU A 259 -38.93 30.69 13.00
N ILE A 260 -39.17 29.44 13.40
CA ILE A 260 -38.48 28.82 14.54
C ILE A 260 -36.97 28.80 14.29
N ALA A 261 -36.54 28.40 13.09
CA ALA A 261 -35.12 28.35 12.73
C ALA A 261 -34.40 29.69 12.91
N LYS A 262 -35.05 30.82 12.56
CA LYS A 262 -34.48 32.17 12.73
C LYS A 262 -34.35 32.59 14.19
N LYS A 263 -35.19 32.05 15.07
CA LYS A 263 -35.19 32.34 16.52
C LYS A 263 -34.14 31.52 17.29
N LEU A 264 -33.56 30.52 16.65
CA LEU A 264 -32.53 29.66 17.20
C LEU A 264 -31.13 30.16 16.83
N THR A 265 -30.17 29.98 17.73
CA THR A 265 -28.77 30.37 17.53
C THR A 265 -27.85 29.20 17.84
N ILE A 266 -26.98 28.86 16.89
CA ILE A 266 -25.97 27.80 17.07
C ILE A 266 -24.91 28.28 18.08
N LYS A 267 -24.64 27.49 19.12
CA LYS A 267 -23.68 27.85 20.18
C LYS A 267 -22.24 27.47 19.86
N THR A 268 -21.99 26.42 19.08
CA THR A 268 -20.65 25.82 18.90
C THR A 268 -20.25 25.61 17.45
N GLY A 269 -18.94 25.58 17.19
CA GLY A 269 -18.36 25.29 15.86
C GLY A 269 -18.24 26.51 14.94
N LYS A 270 -17.91 26.25 13.67
CA LYS A 270 -17.61 27.30 12.67
C LYS A 270 -18.78 28.26 12.39
N ASN A 271 -20.01 27.81 12.65
CA ASN A 271 -21.24 28.56 12.41
C ASN A 271 -21.86 29.11 13.71
N ALA A 272 -21.09 29.16 14.80
CA ALA A 272 -21.54 29.74 16.06
C ALA A 272 -22.03 31.19 15.85
N GLY A 273 -23.14 31.55 16.48
CA GLY A 273 -23.78 32.87 16.32
C GLY A 273 -24.72 33.01 15.12
N THR A 274 -24.85 31.98 14.27
CA THR A 274 -25.81 31.98 13.14
C THR A 274 -27.02 31.09 13.42
N SER A 275 -28.11 31.33 12.69
CA SER A 275 -29.31 30.49 12.76
C SER A 275 -29.09 29.14 12.05
N PRO A 276 -29.62 28.02 12.60
CA PRO A 276 -29.57 26.74 11.93
C PRO A 276 -30.36 26.76 10.61
N SER A 277 -29.93 25.96 9.64
CA SER A 277 -30.70 25.80 8.42
C SER A 277 -32.02 25.09 8.71
N VAL A 278 -33.07 25.46 7.95
CA VAL A 278 -34.40 24.88 8.07
C VAL A 278 -34.38 23.35 7.93
N ALA A 279 -33.55 22.83 7.01
CA ALA A 279 -33.38 21.39 6.81
C ALA A 279 -32.74 20.66 8.01
N SER A 280 -31.83 21.31 8.74
CA SER A 280 -31.27 20.73 9.96
C SER A 280 -32.31 20.68 11.09
N LEU A 281 -33.15 21.71 11.18
CA LEU A 281 -34.24 21.75 12.15
C LEU A 281 -35.31 20.69 11.87
N TYR A 282 -35.71 20.50 10.61
CA TYR A 282 -36.64 19.42 10.23
C TYR A 282 -36.10 18.04 10.57
N ARG A 283 -34.81 17.78 10.32
CA ARG A 283 -34.18 16.49 10.68
C ARG A 283 -34.18 16.26 12.19
N ALA A 284 -33.80 17.26 12.98
CA ALA A 284 -33.80 17.13 14.44
C ALA A 284 -35.21 16.91 15.01
N LEU A 285 -36.23 17.59 14.47
CA LEU A 285 -37.62 17.39 14.88
C LEU A 285 -38.15 16.00 14.50
N ALA A 286 -37.79 15.48 13.34
CA ALA A 286 -38.15 14.13 12.91
C ALA A 286 -37.48 13.05 13.79
N GLU A 287 -36.20 13.22 14.09
CA GLU A 287 -35.46 12.34 15.03
C GLU A 287 -36.09 12.37 16.43
N ALA A 288 -36.55 13.56 16.89
CA ALA A 288 -37.22 13.73 18.16
C ALA A 288 -38.59 13.02 18.23
N GLU A 289 -39.38 13.10 17.15
CA GLU A 289 -40.67 12.39 17.04
C GLU A 289 -40.48 10.88 17.02
N GLN A 290 -39.46 10.38 16.32
CA GLN A 290 -39.11 8.96 16.32
C GLN A 290 -38.67 8.49 17.71
N ALA A 291 -37.79 9.23 18.38
CA ALA A 291 -37.37 8.91 19.75
C ALA A 291 -38.54 8.90 20.74
N ALA A 292 -39.52 9.79 20.56
CA ALA A 292 -40.75 9.81 21.36
C ALA A 292 -41.66 8.61 21.07
N ALA A 293 -41.74 8.16 19.81
CA ALA A 293 -42.46 6.95 19.43
C ALA A 293 -41.82 5.68 20.01
N ASP A 294 -40.49 5.65 20.15
CA ASP A 294 -39.73 4.55 20.75
C ASP A 294 -39.71 4.56 22.30
N GLY A 295 -40.46 5.48 22.94
CA GLY A 295 -40.66 5.51 24.38
C GLY A 295 -39.54 6.18 25.19
N LEU A 296 -38.62 6.92 24.57
CA LEU A 296 -37.65 7.78 25.28
C LEU A 296 -38.22 9.21 25.41
N PRO A 297 -38.74 9.62 26.59
CA PRO A 297 -39.31 10.94 26.73
C PRO A 297 -38.21 12.02 26.73
N LEU A 298 -38.28 12.92 25.75
CA LEU A 298 -37.46 14.16 25.70
C LEU A 298 -37.89 15.18 26.77
N ARG A 299 -39.10 15.05 27.32
CA ARG A 299 -39.59 15.91 28.40
C ARG A 299 -39.15 15.32 29.74
N PRO A 300 -38.46 16.06 30.62
CA PRO A 300 -38.45 15.70 32.02
C PRO A 300 -39.91 15.61 32.48
N LYS A 301 -40.33 14.44 32.97
CA LYS A 301 -41.67 14.30 33.57
C LYS A 301 -41.77 15.36 34.67
N PRO A 302 -42.81 16.21 34.67
CA PRO A 302 -42.98 17.17 35.75
C PRO A 302 -43.00 16.39 37.07
N VAL A 303 -42.08 16.71 37.98
CA VAL A 303 -42.00 16.08 39.29
C VAL A 303 -43.30 16.42 40.03
N ARG A 304 -44.05 15.39 40.43
CA ARG A 304 -45.20 15.54 41.31
C ARG A 304 -44.67 15.92 42.69
N ILE A 305 -44.92 17.17 43.13
CA ILE A 305 -44.62 17.60 44.49
C ILE A 305 -45.66 16.97 45.41
N LEU A 306 -45.29 15.91 46.13
CA LEU A 306 -46.16 15.24 47.11
C LEU A 306 -46.28 16.07 48.38
N ARG A 307 -47.52 16.36 48.79
CA ARG A 307 -47.84 16.80 50.16
C ARG A 307 -48.00 15.57 51.07
N PRO A 308 -47.83 15.70 52.40
CA PRO A 308 -47.90 14.58 53.33
C PRO A 308 -49.20 13.76 53.24
N GLU A 309 -50.31 14.43 52.91
CA GLU A 309 -51.64 13.84 52.73
C GLU A 309 -51.93 13.25 51.35
N ASP A 310 -51.04 13.41 50.36
CA ASP A 310 -51.29 12.95 49.00
C ASP A 310 -51.15 11.41 48.89
N PRO A 311 -52.13 10.70 48.28
CA PRO A 311 -52.01 9.27 48.06
C PRO A 311 -50.90 8.96 47.05
N LEU A 312 -50.07 7.98 47.40
CA LEU A 312 -49.04 7.41 46.54
C LEU A 312 -49.70 6.65 45.40
N THR A 313 -49.16 6.81 44.20
CA THR A 313 -49.52 5.96 43.06
C THR A 313 -49.02 4.52 43.28
N PRO A 314 -49.60 3.52 42.60
CA PRO A 314 -49.15 2.13 42.72
C PRO A 314 -47.65 1.93 42.43
N GLU A 315 -47.09 2.67 41.47
CA GLU A 315 -45.65 2.66 41.17
C GLU A 315 -44.81 3.27 42.30
N GLU A 316 -45.28 4.36 42.93
CA GLU A 316 -44.60 4.99 44.07
C GLU A 316 -44.65 4.11 45.33
N THR A 317 -45.74 3.36 45.51
CA THR A 317 -45.89 2.37 46.58
C THR A 317 -44.93 1.20 46.38
N ASP A 318 -44.86 0.64 45.16
CA ASP A 318 -43.91 -0.43 44.81
C ASP A 318 -42.46 0.00 45.04
N LEU A 319 -42.09 1.20 44.60
CA LEU A 319 -40.73 1.73 44.79
C LEU A 319 -40.36 1.89 46.27
N ARG A 320 -41.34 2.24 47.12
CA ARG A 320 -41.15 2.45 48.56
C ARG A 320 -41.07 1.12 49.33
N GLU A 321 -41.77 0.09 48.88
CA GLU A 321 -41.80 -1.23 49.52
C GLU A 321 -40.64 -2.14 49.07
N ARG A 322 -40.13 -1.98 47.85
CA ARG A 322 -38.98 -2.73 47.32
C ARG A 322 -37.72 -2.75 48.19
N PRO A 323 -37.27 -1.64 48.81
CA PRO A 323 -36.12 -1.69 49.71
C PRO A 323 -36.42 -2.37 51.06
N GLN A 324 -37.68 -2.46 51.48
CA GLN A 324 -38.08 -3.15 52.73
C GLN A 324 -38.15 -4.68 52.55
N ALA A 325 -38.28 -5.15 51.30
CA ALA A 325 -38.36 -6.57 50.96
C ALA A 325 -37.00 -7.23 50.67
N GLN A 326 -35.88 -6.50 50.73
CA GLN A 326 -34.55 -7.07 50.52
C GLN A 326 -33.99 -7.67 51.83
N PRO A 327 -33.67 -8.98 51.88
CA PRO A 327 -33.08 -9.58 53.07
C PRO A 327 -31.68 -9.00 53.31
N HIS A 328 -31.41 -8.59 54.56
CA HIS A 328 -30.10 -8.10 55.00
C HIS A 328 -29.01 -9.17 54.77
N PRO A 329 -27.96 -8.89 53.99
CA PRO A 329 -26.88 -9.84 53.75
C PRO A 329 -25.86 -9.73 54.88
N ASN A 330 -26.13 -10.32 56.05
CA ASN A 330 -25.10 -10.62 57.07
C ASN A 330 -25.71 -11.50 58.19
N ALA A 331 -25.73 -12.82 58.00
CA ALA A 331 -25.97 -13.76 59.10
C ALA A 331 -25.34 -15.16 58.95
N GLU A 332 -24.64 -15.49 57.87
CA GLU A 332 -24.05 -16.83 57.70
C GLU A 332 -22.57 -16.75 57.33
N GLY A 333 -21.71 -16.78 58.34
CA GLY A 333 -20.25 -16.71 58.15
C GLY A 333 -19.45 -16.88 59.44
N ALA A 334 -19.87 -17.76 60.34
CA ALA A 334 -19.08 -18.14 61.51
C ALA A 334 -19.34 -19.59 61.91
N THR A 335 -18.65 -20.53 61.26
CA THR A 335 -18.11 -21.77 61.85
C THR A 335 -17.57 -22.66 60.74
N ARG A 336 -16.23 -22.76 60.63
CA ARG A 336 -15.48 -23.95 60.25
C ARG A 336 -14.00 -23.66 60.56
N GLY A 337 -13.64 -23.93 61.81
CA GLY A 337 -12.29 -24.36 62.18
C GLY A 337 -12.16 -25.86 62.03
#